data_AF-A0AAN5Z8E0-F1
#
_entry.id   AF-A0AAN5Z8E0-F1
#
_cell.length_a   1.000
_cell.length_b   1.000
_cell.length_c   1.000
_cell.angle_alpha   90.00
_cell.angle_beta   90.00
_cell.angle_gamma   90.00
#
_symmetry.space_group_name_H-M   'P 1'
#
loop_
_entity.id
_entity.type
_entity.pdbx_description
1 polymer ?
#
loop_
_entity_poly.entity_id
_entity_poly.type
_entity_poly.pdbx_seq_one_letter_code
_entity_poly.pdbx_strand_id
1 'polypeptide(L)'
;MESFLREWRQDALNKAQYESAIFIGDKLLALTNDDQDAFWLAQVHFATGNYTRAQAFLSSQNLISRNPSCRYLAGHCLIKQSRFDEALSVLGDRNPTHLIANGASNKRKTQPRQTRRRDPVAEEEASNRRYEAAMCFLRGICYAKQNAFDRAKECYKDAVRIDVQCFEAFQQLMNNNLLSPDEEWQFLESLDFDAIHVSGDASASQQAAEFTKMLYTTRLSKYRNPAAFETAYDSLSTHYHLASNPDLQLARADLLYTQCRYRDALNITNGILQEDKYNFSVYPVHLACLFELKEKNLLFLIAHDLADSHPEEPCSWLAVGIYYFSIGKIPEARRYFSKASMMDAHFGPAWIGFAHTFAAEGEHDQAISAYSTAARLFMGTHLPQVFLGMQNHALNNMTLAEEFLKTAYGLCKTDPLLLNEMGVVKYHQDKPKEAAQYFTAALKIADDMDSDPSAWLAARTNLGHAFRRLRHFNRALAEFDEVLRQGGKDAAIFSAKGLILMEQNKPEEAVTVLHEALAVNPQDSIATELLNKALEETILQDGAAESEAEDLIEFERMLGQQKHDAAVKVNGGRRTVGRMEKGKGRVRRSRRMTVLEDENDSEEKEGSMMEMTDDE
;
A
#
# COMPACT_ATOMS: atom_id res chain seq x y z
N MET A 1 -19.73 -58.33 -6.25
CA MET A 1 -18.81 -57.99 -7.36
C MET A 1 -18.65 -56.48 -7.44
N GLU A 2 -19.74 -55.72 -7.24
CA GLU A 2 -19.75 -54.26 -7.39
C GLU A 2 -18.67 -53.51 -6.59
N SER A 3 -18.39 -53.89 -5.33
CA SER A 3 -17.35 -53.21 -4.52
C SER A 3 -15.99 -53.21 -5.23
N PHE A 4 -15.54 -54.37 -5.71
CA PHE A 4 -14.30 -54.51 -6.48
C PHE A 4 -14.30 -53.65 -7.77
N LEU A 5 -15.44 -53.54 -8.47
CA LEU A 5 -15.56 -52.66 -9.64
C LEU A 5 -15.55 -51.17 -9.27
N ARG A 6 -16.14 -50.79 -8.13
CA ARG A 6 -16.12 -49.43 -7.57
C ARG A 6 -14.71 -49.02 -7.13
N GLU A 7 -14.01 -49.93 -6.44
CA GLU A 7 -12.62 -49.79 -6.02
C GLU A 7 -11.69 -49.69 -7.23
N TRP A 8 -11.82 -50.57 -8.23
CA TRP A 8 -11.01 -50.53 -9.46
C TRP A 8 -11.26 -49.27 -10.29
N ARG A 9 -12.52 -48.82 -10.44
CA ARG A 9 -12.86 -47.53 -11.06
C ARG A 9 -12.16 -46.38 -10.34
N GLN A 10 -12.15 -46.38 -9.01
CA GLN A 10 -11.53 -45.31 -8.22
C GLN A 10 -10.00 -45.35 -8.30
N ASP A 11 -9.39 -46.53 -8.23
CA ASP A 11 -7.95 -46.72 -8.38
C ASP A 11 -7.46 -46.27 -9.78
N ALA A 12 -8.21 -46.62 -10.83
CA ALA A 12 -7.93 -46.17 -12.20
C ALA A 12 -8.08 -44.63 -12.33
N LEU A 13 -9.10 -44.03 -11.72
CA LEU A 13 -9.28 -42.57 -11.70
C LEU A 13 -8.14 -41.87 -10.94
N ASN A 14 -7.76 -42.38 -9.76
CA ASN A 14 -6.65 -41.87 -8.95
C ASN A 14 -5.30 -41.94 -9.70
N LYS A 15 -5.14 -42.91 -10.62
CA LYS A 15 -3.96 -43.09 -11.48
C LYS A 15 -4.05 -42.37 -12.83
N ALA A 16 -5.07 -41.53 -13.05
CA ALA A 16 -5.39 -40.90 -14.34
C ALA A 16 -5.55 -41.88 -15.53
N GLN A 17 -5.84 -43.15 -15.25
CA GLN A 17 -6.07 -44.20 -16.25
C GLN A 17 -7.52 -44.15 -16.75
N TYR A 18 -7.88 -43.03 -17.38
CA TYR A 18 -9.27 -42.68 -17.63
C TYR A 18 -10.01 -43.67 -18.55
N GLU A 19 -9.35 -44.27 -19.55
CA GLU A 19 -9.99 -45.28 -20.41
C GLU A 19 -10.46 -46.50 -19.59
N SER A 20 -9.61 -46.99 -18.68
CA SER A 20 -9.94 -48.06 -17.75
C SER A 20 -11.08 -47.67 -16.80
N ALA A 21 -11.04 -46.44 -16.27
CA ALA A 21 -12.09 -45.92 -15.39
C ALA A 21 -13.44 -45.76 -16.11
N ILE A 22 -13.45 -45.33 -17.38
CA ILE A 22 -14.66 -45.26 -18.23
C ILE A 22 -15.17 -46.67 -18.52
N PHE A 23 -14.30 -47.58 -18.97
CA PHE A 23 -14.69 -48.94 -19.34
C PHE A 23 -15.34 -49.68 -18.17
N ILE A 24 -14.76 -49.59 -16.96
CA ILE A 24 -15.29 -50.20 -15.75
C ILE A 24 -16.51 -49.45 -15.21
N GLY A 25 -16.51 -48.12 -15.22
CA GLY A 25 -17.67 -47.31 -14.81
C GLY A 25 -18.93 -47.57 -15.66
N ASP A 26 -18.77 -47.71 -16.97
CA ASP A 26 -19.85 -48.03 -17.92
C ASP A 26 -20.45 -49.43 -17.66
N LYS A 27 -19.60 -50.45 -17.45
CA LYS A 27 -20.10 -51.81 -17.11
C LYS A 27 -20.69 -51.89 -15.71
N LEU A 28 -20.16 -51.12 -14.76
CA LEU A 28 -20.69 -51.03 -13.41
C LEU A 28 -22.09 -50.38 -13.40
N LEU A 29 -22.26 -49.24 -14.07
CA LEU A 29 -23.57 -48.59 -14.20
C LEU A 29 -24.59 -49.48 -14.92
N ALA A 30 -24.16 -50.22 -15.95
CA ALA A 30 -25.03 -51.18 -16.65
C ALA A 30 -25.41 -52.41 -15.80
N LEU A 31 -24.68 -52.70 -14.71
CA LEU A 31 -24.98 -53.77 -13.75
C LEU A 31 -25.83 -53.31 -12.57
N THR A 32 -25.57 -52.11 -12.04
CA THR A 32 -26.23 -51.59 -10.82
C THR A 32 -27.44 -50.71 -11.11
N ASN A 33 -27.40 -49.93 -12.20
CA ASN A 33 -28.29 -48.81 -12.47
C ASN A 33 -28.47 -47.89 -11.23
N ASP A 34 -27.38 -47.69 -10.48
CA ASP A 34 -27.33 -46.89 -9.24
C ASP A 34 -27.01 -45.41 -9.54
N ASP A 35 -27.80 -44.51 -8.95
CA ASP A 35 -27.61 -43.06 -8.99
C ASP A 35 -26.17 -42.64 -8.64
N GLN A 36 -25.51 -43.36 -7.71
CA GLN A 36 -24.12 -43.11 -7.31
C GLN A 36 -23.12 -43.51 -8.40
N ASP A 37 -23.30 -44.65 -9.06
CA ASP A 37 -22.37 -45.09 -10.11
C ASP A 37 -22.51 -44.22 -11.38
N ALA A 38 -23.70 -43.67 -11.64
CA ALA A 38 -23.93 -42.68 -12.68
C ALA A 38 -23.18 -41.36 -12.41
N PHE A 39 -23.20 -40.87 -11.16
CA PHE A 39 -22.41 -39.71 -10.74
C PHE A 39 -20.91 -39.93 -10.98
N TRP A 40 -20.36 -41.06 -10.51
CA TRP A 40 -18.93 -41.34 -10.67
C TRP A 40 -18.52 -41.55 -12.13
N LEU A 41 -19.34 -42.18 -12.98
CA LEU A 41 -19.06 -42.28 -14.42
C LEU A 41 -19.07 -40.90 -15.10
N ALA A 42 -20.01 -40.02 -14.72
CA ALA A 42 -20.02 -38.63 -15.19
C ALA A 42 -18.77 -37.86 -14.71
N GLN A 43 -18.28 -38.11 -13.49
CA GLN A 43 -17.08 -37.48 -12.95
C GLN A 43 -15.79 -37.94 -13.68
N VAL A 44 -15.68 -39.22 -14.04
CA VAL A 44 -14.59 -39.70 -14.92
C VAL A 44 -14.66 -39.02 -16.29
N HIS A 45 -15.86 -38.91 -16.89
CA HIS A 45 -16.01 -38.19 -18.15
C HIS A 45 -15.67 -36.69 -18.04
N PHE A 46 -16.02 -36.03 -16.94
CA PHE A 46 -15.60 -34.66 -16.66
C PHE A 46 -14.08 -34.52 -16.57
N ALA A 47 -13.39 -35.44 -15.90
CA ALA A 47 -11.92 -35.46 -15.80
C ALA A 47 -11.24 -35.62 -17.18
N THR A 48 -11.86 -36.34 -18.12
CA THR A 48 -11.39 -36.44 -19.52
C THR A 48 -11.74 -35.25 -20.41
N GLY A 49 -12.37 -34.19 -19.90
CA GLY A 49 -12.86 -33.06 -20.71
C GLY A 49 -14.11 -33.37 -21.54
N ASN A 50 -14.71 -34.56 -21.41
CA ASN A 50 -15.91 -34.99 -22.16
C ASN A 50 -17.20 -34.44 -21.52
N TYR A 51 -17.27 -33.12 -21.33
CA TYR A 51 -18.31 -32.43 -20.56
C TYR A 51 -19.74 -32.67 -21.06
N THR A 52 -19.93 -32.75 -22.39
CA THR A 52 -21.25 -33.04 -23.00
C THR A 52 -21.73 -34.46 -22.68
N ARG A 53 -20.82 -35.44 -22.66
CA ARG A 53 -21.13 -36.84 -22.31
C ARG A 53 -21.38 -37.01 -20.81
N ALA A 54 -20.61 -36.32 -19.96
CA ALA A 54 -20.86 -36.25 -18.53
C ALA A 54 -22.26 -35.67 -18.23
N GLN A 55 -22.61 -34.54 -18.86
CA GLN A 55 -23.94 -33.92 -18.73
C GLN A 55 -25.07 -34.84 -19.22
N ALA A 56 -24.88 -35.57 -20.33
CA ALA A 56 -25.88 -36.50 -20.85
C ALA A 56 -26.26 -37.60 -19.85
N PHE A 57 -25.28 -38.20 -19.16
CA PHE A 57 -25.54 -39.18 -18.10
C PHE A 57 -26.36 -38.57 -16.95
N LEU A 58 -25.94 -37.40 -16.43
CA LEU A 58 -26.61 -36.72 -15.31
C LEU A 58 -28.06 -36.33 -15.62
N SER A 59 -28.34 -35.90 -16.87
CA SER A 59 -29.68 -35.57 -17.34
C SER A 59 -30.57 -36.81 -17.55
N SER A 60 -30.00 -37.92 -18.04
CA SER A 60 -30.76 -39.11 -18.47
C SER A 60 -31.61 -39.77 -17.38
N GLN A 61 -31.24 -39.61 -16.11
CA GLN A 61 -31.88 -40.23 -14.95
C GLN A 61 -32.51 -39.21 -13.98
N ASN A 62 -32.70 -37.95 -14.40
CA ASN A 62 -33.20 -36.85 -13.54
C ASN A 62 -32.39 -36.62 -12.25
N LEU A 63 -31.09 -36.94 -12.24
CA LEU A 63 -30.25 -36.87 -11.02
C LEU A 63 -30.05 -35.44 -10.52
N ILE A 64 -30.07 -34.46 -11.42
CA ILE A 64 -29.84 -33.03 -11.19
C ILE A 64 -30.85 -32.42 -10.19
N SER A 65 -32.09 -32.91 -10.18
CA SER A 65 -33.11 -32.46 -9.21
C SER A 65 -33.00 -33.20 -7.86
N ARG A 66 -32.52 -34.45 -7.86
CA ARG A 66 -32.51 -35.36 -6.71
C ARG A 66 -31.26 -35.30 -5.83
N ASN A 67 -30.08 -34.99 -6.39
CA ASN A 67 -28.80 -35.05 -5.67
C ASN A 67 -27.97 -33.77 -5.88
N PRO A 68 -27.57 -33.03 -4.82
CA PRO A 68 -26.75 -31.83 -4.92
C PRO A 68 -25.40 -32.04 -5.62
N SER A 69 -24.75 -33.19 -5.43
CA SER A 69 -23.46 -33.50 -6.09
C SER A 69 -23.61 -33.61 -7.61
N CYS A 70 -24.69 -34.25 -8.08
CA CYS A 70 -25.04 -34.33 -9.51
C CYS A 70 -25.36 -32.96 -10.10
N ARG A 71 -26.02 -32.07 -9.32
CA ARG A 71 -26.31 -30.69 -9.74
C ARG A 71 -25.04 -29.84 -9.85
N TYR A 72 -24.17 -29.91 -8.86
CA TYR A 72 -22.84 -29.29 -8.88
C TYR A 72 -22.05 -29.70 -10.12
N LEU A 73 -21.95 -31.02 -10.39
CA LEU A 73 -21.19 -31.53 -11.52
C LEU A 73 -21.81 -31.12 -12.87
N ALA A 74 -23.14 -31.11 -12.99
CA ALA A 74 -23.84 -30.63 -14.19
C ALA A 74 -23.60 -29.12 -14.45
N GLY A 75 -23.67 -28.29 -13.40
CA GLY A 75 -23.33 -26.86 -13.49
C GLY A 75 -21.86 -26.64 -13.88
N HIS A 76 -20.93 -27.40 -13.31
CA HIS A 76 -19.51 -27.33 -13.66
C HIS A 76 -19.26 -27.77 -15.12
N CYS A 77 -19.93 -28.81 -15.62
CA CYS A 77 -19.88 -29.21 -17.02
C CYS A 77 -20.33 -28.08 -17.97
N LEU A 78 -21.33 -27.29 -17.60
CA LEU A 78 -21.83 -26.16 -18.40
C LEU A 78 -20.89 -24.95 -18.35
N ILE A 79 -20.30 -24.66 -17.19
CA ILE A 79 -19.28 -23.60 -17.03
C ILE A 79 -18.04 -23.90 -17.89
N LYS A 80 -17.56 -25.15 -17.92
CA LYS A 80 -16.44 -25.57 -18.79
C LYS A 80 -16.79 -25.56 -20.29
N GLN A 81 -18.09 -25.54 -20.64
CA GLN A 81 -18.58 -25.30 -22.00
C GLN A 81 -18.86 -23.81 -22.29
N SER A 82 -18.57 -22.89 -21.36
CA SER A 82 -18.91 -21.45 -21.41
C SER A 82 -20.41 -21.15 -21.55
N ARG A 83 -21.28 -22.07 -21.11
CA ARG A 83 -22.76 -21.96 -21.18
C ARG A 83 -23.32 -21.44 -19.84
N PHE A 84 -22.99 -20.18 -19.51
CA PHE A 84 -23.22 -19.61 -18.18
C PHE A 84 -24.69 -19.50 -17.78
N ASP A 85 -25.60 -19.11 -18.69
CA ASP A 85 -27.04 -18.98 -18.40
C ASP A 85 -27.70 -20.34 -18.12
N GLU A 86 -27.26 -21.39 -18.84
CA GLU A 86 -27.70 -22.76 -18.57
C GLU A 86 -27.14 -23.27 -17.24
N ALA A 87 -25.88 -22.95 -16.92
CA ALA A 87 -25.30 -23.27 -15.61
C ALA A 87 -26.09 -22.58 -14.46
N LEU A 88 -26.48 -21.31 -14.63
CA LEU A 88 -27.31 -20.60 -13.65
C LEU A 88 -28.69 -21.25 -13.49
N SER A 89 -29.37 -21.65 -14.57
CA SER A 89 -30.68 -22.32 -14.45
C SER A 89 -30.59 -23.73 -13.83
N VAL A 90 -29.45 -24.42 -13.96
CA VAL A 90 -29.18 -25.70 -13.25
C VAL A 90 -28.82 -25.49 -11.77
N LEU A 91 -28.06 -24.45 -11.43
CA LEU A 91 -27.60 -24.16 -10.06
C LEU A 91 -28.64 -23.40 -9.21
N GLY A 92 -29.53 -22.62 -9.86
CA GLY A 92 -30.62 -21.86 -9.26
C GLY A 92 -30.23 -20.47 -8.76
N ASP A 93 -31.03 -19.45 -9.08
CA ASP A 93 -30.76 -18.01 -8.85
C ASP A 93 -30.63 -17.55 -7.39
N ARG A 94 -30.79 -18.44 -6.40
CA ARG A 94 -30.82 -18.09 -4.98
C ARG A 94 -29.82 -18.89 -4.17
N ASN A 95 -28.92 -18.16 -3.48
CA ASN A 95 -28.03 -18.75 -2.50
C ASN A 95 -28.85 -19.36 -1.34
N PRO A 96 -28.46 -20.54 -0.80
CA PRO A 96 -29.15 -21.21 0.30
C PRO A 96 -28.73 -20.58 1.63
N THR A 97 -29.01 -19.28 1.81
CA THR A 97 -28.62 -18.49 2.99
C THR A 97 -29.17 -19.04 4.33
N HIS A 98 -30.15 -19.93 4.28
CA HIS A 98 -30.65 -20.70 5.42
C HIS A 98 -29.63 -21.71 6.00
N LEU A 99 -28.55 -22.02 5.28
CA LEU A 99 -27.44 -22.87 5.74
C LEU A 99 -26.36 -22.08 6.51
N ILE A 100 -26.38 -20.75 6.44
CA ILE A 100 -25.39 -19.88 7.11
C ILE A 100 -25.63 -19.92 8.63
N ALA A 101 -24.58 -20.21 9.38
CA ALA A 101 -24.64 -20.34 10.84
C ALA A 101 -24.72 -18.97 11.53
N ASN A 102 -25.92 -18.53 11.89
CA ASN A 102 -26.10 -17.36 12.76
C ASN A 102 -25.65 -17.68 14.20
N GLY A 103 -24.44 -17.24 14.58
CA GLY A 103 -23.79 -17.52 15.88
C GLY A 103 -24.59 -17.16 17.15
N ALA A 104 -25.68 -16.40 17.03
CA ALA A 104 -26.63 -16.17 18.12
C ALA A 104 -27.47 -17.42 18.50
N SER A 105 -27.63 -18.39 17.57
CA SER A 105 -28.56 -19.52 17.74
C SER A 105 -27.95 -20.71 18.50
N ASN A 106 -26.68 -21.05 18.23
CA ASN A 106 -26.04 -22.27 18.74
C ASN A 106 -25.78 -22.27 20.26
N LYS A 107 -25.94 -21.14 20.97
CA LYS A 107 -25.84 -21.06 22.45
C LYS A 107 -27.02 -21.72 23.20
N ARG A 108 -27.87 -22.53 22.56
CA ARG A 108 -28.95 -23.29 23.21
C ARG A 108 -28.90 -24.79 22.90
N LYS A 109 -28.61 -25.57 23.95
CA LYS A 109 -28.70 -27.05 24.10
C LYS A 109 -27.48 -27.91 23.72
N THR A 110 -26.30 -27.55 24.21
CA THR A 110 -25.25 -28.55 24.51
C THR A 110 -25.61 -29.37 25.76
N GLN A 111 -26.44 -30.41 25.62
CA GLN A 111 -26.43 -31.52 26.57
C GLN A 111 -25.30 -32.49 26.18
N PRO A 112 -24.47 -32.98 27.12
CA PRO A 112 -23.34 -33.84 26.79
C PRO A 112 -23.81 -35.24 26.38
N ARG A 113 -23.99 -35.46 25.08
CA ARG A 113 -24.37 -36.77 24.54
C ARG A 113 -23.12 -37.65 24.42
N GLN A 114 -22.99 -38.60 25.34
CA GLN A 114 -21.85 -39.51 25.42
C GLN A 114 -21.60 -40.26 24.11
N THR A 115 -20.31 -40.39 23.76
CA THR A 115 -19.71 -41.45 22.92
C THR A 115 -20.60 -42.04 21.82
N ARG A 116 -20.70 -41.33 20.69
CA ARG A 116 -21.31 -41.89 19.46
C ARG A 116 -20.26 -42.34 18.46
N ARG A 117 -20.51 -43.50 17.85
CA ARG A 117 -19.91 -43.91 16.57
C ARG A 117 -20.32 -42.92 15.48
N ARG A 118 -19.63 -42.91 14.33
CA ARG A 118 -20.06 -42.16 13.13
C ARG A 118 -21.57 -42.36 12.89
N ASP A 119 -22.35 -41.29 13.02
CA ASP A 119 -23.76 -41.25 12.62
C ASP A 119 -23.77 -40.89 11.12
N PRO A 120 -24.03 -41.84 10.18
CA PRO A 120 -23.75 -41.61 8.75
C PRO A 120 -24.56 -40.46 8.14
N VAL A 121 -25.77 -40.23 8.68
CA VAL A 121 -26.66 -39.13 8.29
C VAL A 121 -25.99 -37.76 8.50
N ALA A 122 -25.19 -37.59 9.56
CA ALA A 122 -24.49 -36.34 9.82
C ALA A 122 -23.31 -36.12 8.85
N GLU A 123 -22.63 -37.20 8.44
CA GLU A 123 -21.57 -37.14 7.42
C GLU A 123 -22.16 -36.82 6.03
N GLU A 124 -23.35 -37.35 5.71
CA GLU A 124 -24.10 -37.06 4.49
C GLU A 124 -24.65 -35.61 4.46
N GLU A 125 -25.26 -35.13 5.55
CA GLU A 125 -25.68 -33.73 5.70
C GLU A 125 -24.49 -32.76 5.55
N ALA A 126 -23.34 -33.06 6.17
CA ALA A 126 -22.12 -32.27 6.04
C ALA A 126 -21.52 -32.34 4.63
N SER A 127 -21.68 -33.46 3.90
CA SER A 127 -21.30 -33.52 2.48
C SER A 127 -22.21 -32.66 1.61
N ASN A 128 -23.53 -32.69 1.87
CA ASN A 128 -24.50 -31.91 1.10
C ASN A 128 -24.31 -30.39 1.29
N ARG A 129 -24.00 -29.92 2.51
CA ARG A 129 -23.64 -28.50 2.76
C ARG A 129 -22.43 -28.04 1.93
N ARG A 130 -21.39 -28.87 1.83
CA ARG A 130 -20.18 -28.57 1.04
C ARG A 130 -20.49 -28.49 -0.45
N TYR A 131 -21.36 -29.35 -0.98
CA TYR A 131 -21.85 -29.21 -2.36
C TYR A 131 -22.70 -27.95 -2.57
N GLU A 132 -23.53 -27.54 -1.61
CA GLU A 132 -24.28 -26.27 -1.69
C GLU A 132 -23.36 -25.04 -1.68
N ALA A 133 -22.32 -25.03 -0.83
CA ALA A 133 -21.27 -24.00 -0.85
C ALA A 133 -20.52 -23.96 -2.19
N ALA A 134 -20.11 -25.13 -2.71
CA ALA A 134 -19.46 -25.23 -4.02
C ALA A 134 -20.40 -24.78 -5.18
N MET A 135 -21.72 -24.97 -5.06
CA MET A 135 -22.69 -24.42 -6.01
C MET A 135 -22.85 -22.89 -5.87
N CYS A 136 -22.69 -22.29 -4.69
CA CYS A 136 -22.56 -20.82 -4.56
C CYS A 136 -21.31 -20.30 -5.27
N PHE A 137 -20.18 -20.97 -5.11
CA PHE A 137 -18.94 -20.64 -5.81
C PHE A 137 -19.09 -20.69 -7.34
N LEU A 138 -19.67 -21.77 -7.89
CA LEU A 138 -19.94 -21.87 -9.34
C LEU A 138 -20.88 -20.76 -9.86
N ARG A 139 -21.88 -20.34 -9.06
CA ARG A 139 -22.75 -19.20 -9.39
C ARG A 139 -21.99 -17.88 -9.40
N GLY A 140 -21.04 -17.70 -8.46
CA GLY A 140 -20.10 -16.58 -8.45
C GLY A 140 -19.28 -16.50 -9.74
N ILE A 141 -18.76 -17.64 -10.23
CA ILE A 141 -18.03 -17.71 -11.51
C ILE A 141 -18.93 -17.28 -12.68
N CYS A 142 -20.17 -17.78 -12.76
CA CYS A 142 -21.11 -17.37 -13.80
C CYS A 142 -21.37 -15.85 -13.79
N TYR A 143 -21.65 -15.27 -12.62
CA TYR A 143 -21.88 -13.83 -12.51
C TYR A 143 -20.63 -13.01 -12.82
N ALA A 144 -19.43 -13.45 -12.42
CA ALA A 144 -18.17 -12.79 -12.77
C ALA A 144 -17.95 -12.77 -14.29
N LYS A 145 -18.15 -13.92 -14.99
CA LYS A 145 -18.05 -13.98 -16.46
C LYS A 145 -19.17 -13.22 -17.19
N GLN A 146 -20.27 -12.91 -16.51
CA GLN A 146 -21.32 -11.99 -16.98
C GLN A 146 -21.08 -10.51 -16.61
N ASN A 147 -19.95 -10.17 -15.99
CA ASN A 147 -19.62 -8.83 -15.44
C ASN A 147 -20.56 -8.32 -14.32
N ALA A 148 -21.33 -9.22 -13.70
CA ALA A 148 -22.24 -8.92 -12.59
C ALA A 148 -21.51 -9.03 -11.23
N PHE A 149 -20.44 -8.25 -11.06
CA PHE A 149 -19.47 -8.41 -9.97
C PHE A 149 -20.08 -8.31 -8.57
N ASP A 150 -21.08 -7.45 -8.34
CA ASP A 150 -21.78 -7.36 -7.03
C ASP A 150 -22.47 -8.68 -6.64
N ARG A 151 -23.03 -9.39 -7.63
CA ARG A 151 -23.65 -10.70 -7.41
C ARG A 151 -22.60 -11.78 -7.23
N ALA A 152 -21.49 -11.71 -7.96
CA ALA A 152 -20.36 -12.62 -7.78
C ALA A 152 -19.77 -12.50 -6.37
N LYS A 153 -19.54 -11.27 -5.89
CA LYS A 153 -19.09 -10.93 -4.53
C LYS A 153 -19.96 -11.58 -3.45
N GLU A 154 -21.28 -11.39 -3.48
CA GLU A 154 -22.15 -12.03 -2.47
C GLU A 154 -22.24 -13.56 -2.64
N CYS A 155 -22.19 -14.11 -3.86
CA CYS A 155 -22.15 -15.57 -4.06
C CYS A 155 -20.87 -16.22 -3.51
N TYR A 156 -19.70 -15.58 -3.68
CA TYR A 156 -18.45 -16.04 -3.07
C TYR A 156 -18.48 -15.88 -1.55
N LYS A 157 -18.99 -14.74 -1.03
CA LYS A 157 -19.16 -14.53 0.41
C LYS A 157 -20.05 -15.59 1.05
N ASP A 158 -21.19 -15.91 0.41
CA ASP A 158 -22.11 -16.93 0.90
C ASP A 158 -21.52 -18.35 0.80
N ALA A 159 -20.68 -18.65 -0.20
CA ALA A 159 -19.97 -19.93 -0.26
C ALA A 159 -19.12 -20.16 0.98
N VAL A 160 -18.25 -19.21 1.35
CA VAL A 160 -17.35 -19.33 2.52
C VAL A 160 -18.12 -19.25 3.85
N ARG A 161 -19.28 -18.57 3.89
CA ARG A 161 -20.19 -18.57 5.07
C ARG A 161 -20.93 -19.89 5.29
N ILE A 162 -21.10 -20.72 4.25
CA ILE A 162 -21.72 -22.05 4.34
C ILE A 162 -20.66 -23.13 4.63
N ASP A 163 -19.49 -23.00 4.01
CA ASP A 163 -18.31 -23.83 4.25
C ASP A 163 -17.06 -22.97 4.30
N VAL A 164 -16.53 -22.75 5.51
CA VAL A 164 -15.30 -21.96 5.73
C VAL A 164 -14.10 -22.60 5.01
N GLN A 165 -14.13 -23.91 4.73
CA GLN A 165 -13.07 -24.61 3.99
C GLN A 165 -13.11 -24.38 2.47
N CYS A 166 -14.09 -23.62 1.94
CA CYS A 166 -14.22 -23.28 0.53
C CYS A 166 -13.20 -22.21 0.09
N PHE A 167 -11.91 -22.54 0.15
CA PHE A 167 -10.82 -21.61 -0.14
C PHE A 167 -10.87 -21.02 -1.57
N GLU A 168 -11.36 -21.77 -2.57
CA GLU A 168 -11.49 -21.25 -3.95
C GLU A 168 -12.36 -19.98 -4.01
N ALA A 169 -13.47 -19.93 -3.24
CA ALA A 169 -14.34 -18.76 -3.18
C ALA A 169 -13.71 -17.60 -2.41
N PHE A 170 -12.96 -17.90 -1.35
CA PHE A 170 -12.19 -16.90 -0.60
C PHE A 170 -11.08 -16.29 -1.47
N GLN A 171 -10.33 -17.11 -2.20
CA GLN A 171 -9.28 -16.67 -3.13
C GLN A 171 -9.83 -15.80 -4.26
N GLN A 172 -11.01 -16.12 -4.82
CA GLN A 172 -11.66 -15.28 -5.83
C GLN A 172 -12.19 -13.94 -5.29
N LEU A 173 -12.38 -13.78 -3.97
CA LEU A 173 -12.65 -12.47 -3.36
C LEU A 173 -11.37 -11.61 -3.26
N MET A 174 -10.26 -12.23 -2.85
CA MET A 174 -8.99 -11.52 -2.60
C MET A 174 -8.22 -11.21 -3.89
N ASN A 175 -7.99 -12.20 -4.76
CA ASN A 175 -7.21 -12.04 -5.99
C ASN A 175 -7.82 -11.02 -6.96
N ASN A 176 -9.15 -10.91 -6.99
CA ASN A 176 -9.88 -9.95 -7.82
C ASN A 176 -10.18 -8.63 -7.09
N ASN A 177 -9.67 -8.45 -5.85
CA ASN A 177 -9.93 -7.31 -4.95
C ASN A 177 -11.42 -6.89 -4.95
N LEU A 178 -12.33 -7.81 -4.63
CA LEU A 178 -13.79 -7.54 -4.60
C LEU A 178 -14.26 -6.93 -3.27
N LEU A 179 -13.42 -6.95 -2.24
CA LEU A 179 -13.68 -6.40 -0.91
C LEU A 179 -12.72 -5.24 -0.64
N SER A 180 -13.18 -4.19 0.03
CA SER A 180 -12.25 -3.20 0.59
C SER A 180 -11.51 -3.76 1.82
N PRO A 181 -10.34 -3.22 2.22
CA PRO A 181 -9.65 -3.66 3.43
C PRO A 181 -10.52 -3.60 4.70
N ASP A 182 -11.47 -2.66 4.79
CA ASP A 182 -12.43 -2.60 5.90
C ASP A 182 -13.52 -3.70 5.79
N GLU A 183 -13.93 -4.10 4.58
CA GLU A 183 -14.86 -5.22 4.35
C GLU A 183 -14.21 -6.60 4.54
N GLU A 184 -12.94 -6.76 4.15
CA GLU A 184 -12.17 -8.01 4.29
C GLU A 184 -12.11 -8.48 5.74
N TRP A 185 -11.74 -7.57 6.66
CA TRP A 185 -11.67 -7.86 8.09
C TRP A 185 -13.05 -8.13 8.70
N GLN A 186 -14.07 -7.33 8.35
CA GLN A 186 -15.46 -7.58 8.76
C GLN A 186 -15.98 -8.93 8.26
N PHE A 187 -15.56 -9.34 7.06
CA PHE A 187 -15.92 -10.63 6.49
C PHE A 187 -15.25 -11.77 7.25
N LEU A 188 -13.94 -11.69 7.50
CA LEU A 188 -13.20 -12.67 8.32
C LEU A 188 -13.79 -12.83 9.73
N GLU A 189 -14.17 -11.72 10.37
CA GLU A 189 -14.84 -11.73 11.69
C GLU A 189 -16.25 -12.33 11.66
N SER A 190 -16.88 -12.44 10.48
CA SER A 190 -18.23 -13.00 10.29
C SER A 190 -18.27 -14.52 10.02
N LEU A 191 -17.11 -15.18 9.87
CA LEU A 191 -17.02 -16.61 9.56
C LEU A 191 -17.07 -17.50 10.81
N ASP A 192 -17.85 -18.58 10.73
CA ASP A 192 -18.00 -19.58 11.80
C ASP A 192 -16.89 -20.64 11.72
N PHE A 193 -15.67 -20.28 12.16
CA PHE A 193 -14.53 -21.21 12.20
C PHE A 193 -14.75 -22.40 13.16
N ASP A 194 -15.62 -22.26 14.16
CA ASP A 194 -15.94 -23.35 15.12
C ASP A 194 -16.75 -24.50 14.46
N ALA A 195 -17.25 -24.29 13.24
CA ALA A 195 -17.85 -25.34 12.40
C ALA A 195 -16.83 -26.37 11.87
N ILE A 196 -15.52 -26.10 11.98
CA ILE A 196 -14.46 -27.04 11.60
C ILE A 196 -14.37 -28.15 12.66
N HIS A 197 -14.54 -29.40 12.25
CA HIS A 197 -14.60 -30.55 13.15
C HIS A 197 -13.55 -31.61 12.77
N VAL A 198 -12.55 -31.78 13.64
CA VAL A 198 -11.54 -32.84 13.55
C VAL A 198 -12.04 -34.07 14.32
N SER A 199 -12.10 -35.23 13.65
CA SER A 199 -12.77 -36.42 14.19
C SER A 199 -12.05 -37.00 15.43
N GLY A 200 -12.60 -36.77 16.62
CA GLY A 200 -12.19 -37.45 17.85
C GLY A 200 -11.68 -36.54 18.98
N ASP A 201 -11.36 -35.29 18.68
CA ASP A 201 -10.87 -34.34 19.69
C ASP A 201 -11.37 -32.90 19.47
N ALA A 202 -11.82 -32.28 20.56
CA ALA A 202 -12.24 -30.89 20.60
C ALA A 202 -11.05 -29.92 20.62
N SER A 203 -9.91 -30.30 21.20
CA SER A 203 -8.70 -29.47 21.20
C SER A 203 -8.13 -29.34 19.79
N ALA A 204 -7.98 -30.47 19.07
CA ALA A 204 -7.60 -30.48 17.65
C ALA A 204 -8.59 -29.71 16.75
N SER A 205 -9.89 -29.72 17.07
CA SER A 205 -10.89 -28.94 16.34
C SER A 205 -10.70 -27.43 16.55
N GLN A 206 -10.47 -26.98 17.79
CA GLN A 206 -10.19 -25.57 18.07
C GLN A 206 -8.87 -25.09 17.43
N GLN A 207 -7.83 -25.93 17.47
CA GLN A 207 -6.55 -25.67 16.81
C GLN A 207 -6.71 -25.56 15.28
N ALA A 208 -7.53 -26.42 14.65
CA ALA A 208 -7.82 -26.33 13.23
C ALA A 208 -8.62 -25.06 12.87
N ALA A 209 -9.55 -24.63 13.72
CA ALA A 209 -10.29 -23.38 13.57
C ALA A 209 -9.36 -22.16 13.62
N GLU A 210 -8.49 -22.08 14.63
CA GLU A 210 -7.51 -21.00 14.80
C GLU A 210 -6.46 -20.98 13.66
N PHE A 211 -5.92 -22.14 13.29
CA PHE A 211 -5.00 -22.30 12.17
C PHE A 211 -5.61 -21.82 10.83
N THR A 212 -6.84 -22.25 10.52
CA THR A 212 -7.54 -21.83 9.30
C THR A 212 -7.79 -20.32 9.29
N LYS A 213 -8.13 -19.72 10.45
CA LYS A 213 -8.28 -18.28 10.59
C LYS A 213 -6.95 -17.53 10.36
N MET A 214 -5.83 -18.02 10.88
CA MET A 214 -4.51 -17.42 10.65
C MET A 214 -4.10 -17.48 9.17
N LEU A 215 -4.33 -18.61 8.49
CA LEU A 215 -4.10 -18.72 7.03
C LEU A 215 -4.93 -17.68 6.26
N TYR A 216 -6.19 -17.45 6.64
CA TYR A 216 -7.03 -16.46 5.97
C TYR A 216 -6.58 -15.03 6.27
N THR A 217 -6.15 -14.73 7.51
CA THR A 217 -5.48 -13.46 7.86
C THR A 217 -4.25 -13.20 6.98
N THR A 218 -3.42 -14.20 6.68
CA THR A 218 -2.23 -13.99 5.84
C THR A 218 -2.54 -13.60 4.39
N ARG A 219 -3.76 -13.88 3.91
CA ARG A 219 -4.22 -13.52 2.55
C ARG A 219 -4.97 -12.19 2.46
N LEU A 220 -5.26 -11.53 3.60
CA LEU A 220 -5.91 -10.21 3.59
C LEU A 220 -4.95 -9.08 3.22
N SER A 221 -5.53 -7.96 2.81
CA SER A 221 -4.86 -6.71 2.46
C SER A 221 -4.09 -6.10 3.65
N LYS A 222 -2.85 -5.68 3.38
CA LYS A 222 -1.87 -5.30 4.42
C LYS A 222 -2.15 -3.94 5.05
N TYR A 223 -2.84 -3.05 4.33
CA TYR A 223 -3.06 -1.66 4.76
C TYR A 223 -3.81 -1.50 6.10
N ARG A 224 -4.68 -2.43 6.50
CA ARG A 224 -5.63 -2.18 7.61
C ARG A 224 -5.16 -2.63 9.00
N ASN A 225 -4.43 -3.73 9.11
CA ASN A 225 -3.99 -4.27 10.40
C ASN A 225 -2.69 -5.10 10.30
N PRO A 226 -1.52 -4.45 10.07
CA PRO A 226 -0.22 -5.14 10.01
C PRO A 226 0.09 -5.96 11.25
N ALA A 227 -0.23 -5.47 12.45
CA ALA A 227 0.09 -6.15 13.71
C ALA A 227 -0.61 -7.52 13.85
N ALA A 228 -1.86 -7.65 13.39
CA ALA A 228 -2.56 -8.93 13.38
C ALA A 228 -2.06 -9.87 12.27
N PHE A 229 -1.54 -9.32 11.15
CA PHE A 229 -0.82 -10.11 10.15
C PHE A 229 0.49 -10.68 10.73
N GLU A 230 1.34 -9.86 11.35
CA GLU A 230 2.61 -10.31 11.93
C GLU A 230 2.39 -11.34 13.04
N THR A 231 1.38 -11.14 13.90
CA THR A 231 0.99 -12.12 14.93
C THR A 231 0.60 -13.48 14.32
N ALA A 232 -0.12 -13.48 13.19
CA ALA A 232 -0.48 -14.70 12.48
C ALA A 232 0.73 -15.32 11.75
N TYR A 233 1.57 -14.49 11.13
CA TYR A 233 2.81 -14.91 10.45
C TYR A 233 3.77 -15.60 11.43
N ASP A 234 4.07 -14.98 12.57
CA ASP A 234 4.98 -15.54 13.58
C ASP A 234 4.44 -16.87 14.16
N SER A 235 3.14 -16.98 14.39
CA SER A 235 2.50 -18.22 14.83
C SER A 235 2.63 -19.33 13.79
N LEU A 236 2.28 -19.06 12.52
CA LEU A 236 2.39 -20.03 11.42
C LEU A 236 3.85 -20.42 11.14
N SER A 237 4.76 -19.45 11.22
CA SER A 237 6.20 -19.61 11.02
C SER A 237 6.85 -20.46 12.12
N THR A 238 6.60 -20.15 13.40
CA THR A 238 7.30 -20.75 14.54
C THR A 238 6.58 -21.94 15.17
N HIS A 239 5.25 -21.88 15.36
CA HIS A 239 4.49 -22.96 15.98
C HIS A 239 4.18 -24.07 14.96
N TYR A 240 3.72 -23.69 13.76
CA TYR A 240 3.37 -24.61 12.69
C TYR A 240 4.52 -24.91 11.70
N HIS A 241 5.69 -24.30 11.91
CA HIS A 241 6.92 -24.55 11.15
C HIS A 241 6.81 -24.24 9.64
N LEU A 242 5.91 -23.32 9.24
CA LEU A 242 5.64 -22.98 7.84
C LEU A 242 6.57 -21.89 7.26
N ALA A 243 7.68 -21.56 7.92
CA ALA A 243 8.59 -20.48 7.54
C ALA A 243 9.17 -20.59 6.10
N SER A 244 9.27 -21.82 5.55
CA SER A 244 9.72 -22.11 4.19
C SER A 244 8.56 -22.25 3.17
N ASN A 245 7.33 -21.84 3.51
CA ASN A 245 6.20 -21.94 2.60
C ASN A 245 6.14 -20.72 1.66
N PRO A 246 6.12 -20.91 0.32
CA PRO A 246 6.10 -19.81 -0.64
C PRO A 246 4.95 -18.82 -0.49
N ASP A 247 3.74 -19.26 -0.13
CA ASP A 247 2.59 -18.36 0.08
C ASP A 247 2.77 -17.48 1.32
N LEU A 248 3.30 -18.05 2.41
CA LEU A 248 3.56 -17.33 3.65
C LEU A 248 4.70 -16.31 3.48
N GLN A 249 5.73 -16.68 2.71
CA GLN A 249 6.83 -15.78 2.33
C GLN A 249 6.35 -14.66 1.39
N LEU A 250 5.55 -14.97 0.37
CA LEU A 250 4.95 -13.98 -0.53
C LEU A 250 4.08 -12.98 0.25
N ALA A 251 3.24 -13.47 1.17
CA ALA A 251 2.41 -12.61 2.00
C ALA A 251 3.21 -11.65 2.90
N ARG A 252 4.47 -11.97 3.23
CA ARG A 252 5.40 -11.06 3.92
C ARG A 252 6.08 -10.09 2.96
N ALA A 253 6.40 -10.54 1.74
CA ALA A 253 6.88 -9.65 0.68
C ALA A 253 5.82 -8.60 0.30
N ASP A 254 4.53 -8.94 0.30
CA ASP A 254 3.41 -7.99 0.14
C ASP A 254 3.43 -6.90 1.23
N LEU A 255 3.64 -7.28 2.50
CA LEU A 255 3.70 -6.31 3.60
C LEU A 255 4.89 -5.36 3.40
N LEU A 256 6.09 -5.90 3.19
CA LEU A 256 7.31 -5.12 2.93
C LEU A 256 7.16 -4.21 1.70
N TYR A 257 6.45 -4.66 0.66
CA TYR A 257 6.12 -3.83 -0.50
C TYR A 257 5.20 -2.66 -0.12
N THR A 258 4.16 -2.88 0.69
CA THR A 258 3.29 -1.79 1.19
C THR A 258 4.00 -0.83 2.18
N GLN A 259 5.12 -1.24 2.76
CA GLN A 259 6.03 -0.40 3.57
C GLN A 259 7.11 0.30 2.71
N CYS A 260 7.04 0.18 1.38
CA CYS A 260 8.08 0.65 0.44
C CYS A 260 9.49 0.04 0.68
N ARG A 261 9.61 -1.04 1.46
CA ARG A 261 10.86 -1.77 1.74
C ARG A 261 11.22 -2.72 0.60
N TYR A 262 11.29 -2.17 -0.61
CA TYR A 262 11.38 -2.94 -1.87
C TYR A 262 12.59 -3.88 -1.94
N ARG A 263 13.71 -3.55 -1.27
CA ARG A 263 14.90 -4.43 -1.22
C ARG A 263 14.64 -5.71 -0.43
N ASP A 264 13.92 -5.62 0.69
CA ASP A 264 13.61 -6.77 1.53
C ASP A 264 12.57 -7.67 0.87
N ALA A 265 11.54 -7.07 0.26
CA ALA A 265 10.57 -7.79 -0.58
C ALA A 265 11.24 -8.46 -1.80
N LEU A 266 12.19 -7.79 -2.45
CA LEU A 266 12.97 -8.36 -3.55
C LEU A 266 13.84 -9.55 -3.08
N ASN A 267 14.45 -9.48 -1.90
CA ASN A 267 15.23 -10.59 -1.34
C ASN A 267 14.36 -11.83 -1.06
N ILE A 268 13.17 -11.65 -0.47
CA ILE A 268 12.24 -12.76 -0.22
C ILE A 268 11.73 -13.36 -1.54
N THR A 269 11.28 -12.53 -2.48
CA THR A 269 10.76 -13.03 -3.77
C THR A 269 11.84 -13.71 -4.62
N ASN A 270 13.10 -13.26 -4.57
CA ASN A 270 14.24 -13.97 -5.16
C ASN A 270 14.45 -15.36 -4.53
N GLY A 271 14.32 -15.48 -3.20
CA GLY A 271 14.41 -16.77 -2.51
C GLY A 271 13.35 -17.76 -3.00
N ILE A 272 12.09 -17.32 -3.06
CA ILE A 272 10.99 -18.16 -3.58
C ILE A 272 11.27 -18.61 -5.02
N LEU A 273 11.69 -17.70 -5.91
CA LEU A 273 11.94 -18.03 -7.32
C LEU A 273 13.19 -18.88 -7.57
N GLN A 274 14.09 -19.00 -6.58
CA GLN A 274 15.22 -19.96 -6.62
C GLN A 274 14.80 -21.38 -6.22
N GLU A 275 13.81 -21.53 -5.33
CA GLU A 275 13.26 -22.83 -4.94
C GLU A 275 12.15 -23.32 -5.88
N ASP A 276 11.25 -22.42 -6.30
CA ASP A 276 10.15 -22.67 -7.24
C ASP A 276 10.01 -21.54 -8.28
N LYS A 277 10.69 -21.72 -9.42
CA LYS A 277 10.60 -20.84 -10.59
C LYS A 277 9.19 -20.76 -11.20
N TYR A 278 8.36 -21.79 -10.97
CA TYR A 278 7.03 -21.92 -11.58
C TYR A 278 5.91 -21.30 -10.73
N ASN A 279 6.23 -20.71 -9.57
CA ASN A 279 5.25 -20.00 -8.76
C ASN A 279 4.88 -18.64 -9.37
N PHE A 280 3.98 -18.65 -10.35
CA PHE A 280 3.60 -17.44 -11.09
C PHE A 280 2.96 -16.33 -10.25
N SER A 281 2.47 -16.64 -9.03
CA SER A 281 1.89 -15.66 -8.11
C SER A 281 2.90 -14.64 -7.56
N VAL A 282 4.19 -14.95 -7.61
CA VAL A 282 5.28 -14.12 -7.05
C VAL A 282 5.67 -12.99 -8.00
N TYR A 283 5.58 -13.20 -9.32
CA TYR A 283 6.10 -12.25 -10.31
C TYR A 283 5.49 -10.84 -10.23
N PRO A 284 4.19 -10.61 -9.98
CA PRO A 284 3.65 -9.25 -9.85
C PRO A 284 4.37 -8.40 -8.80
N VAL A 285 4.63 -8.95 -7.61
CA VAL A 285 5.36 -8.25 -6.52
C VAL A 285 6.84 -8.11 -6.86
N HIS A 286 7.45 -9.18 -7.38
CA HIS A 286 8.86 -9.22 -7.73
C HIS A 286 9.22 -8.20 -8.83
N LEU A 287 8.43 -8.15 -9.91
CA LEU A 287 8.61 -7.22 -11.03
C LEU A 287 8.35 -5.77 -10.62
N ALA A 288 7.41 -5.52 -9.70
CA ALA A 288 7.20 -4.20 -9.13
C ALA A 288 8.41 -3.75 -8.28
N CYS A 289 8.95 -4.63 -7.43
CA CYS A 289 10.18 -4.34 -6.68
C CYS A 289 11.37 -4.02 -7.61
N LEU A 290 11.56 -4.78 -8.68
CA LEU A 290 12.60 -4.52 -9.69
C LEU A 290 12.38 -3.19 -10.43
N PHE A 291 11.13 -2.78 -10.67
CA PHE A 291 10.79 -1.52 -11.30
C PHE A 291 11.11 -0.32 -10.41
N GLU A 292 10.66 -0.32 -9.14
CA GLU A 292 10.92 0.77 -8.19
C GLU A 292 12.40 0.91 -7.85
N LEU A 293 13.12 -0.22 -7.73
CA LEU A 293 14.58 -0.25 -7.58
C LEU A 293 15.35 0.04 -8.88
N LYS A 294 14.66 0.16 -10.02
CA LYS A 294 15.19 0.52 -11.35
C LYS A 294 16.20 -0.50 -11.90
N GLU A 295 16.06 -1.77 -11.53
CA GLU A 295 16.95 -2.90 -11.88
C GLU A 295 16.69 -3.45 -13.29
N LYS A 296 16.87 -2.59 -14.31
CA LYS A 296 16.49 -2.85 -15.71
C LYS A 296 17.16 -4.09 -16.32
N ASN A 297 18.35 -4.46 -15.83
CA ASN A 297 19.11 -5.61 -16.32
C ASN A 297 18.51 -6.95 -15.88
N LEU A 298 18.13 -7.08 -14.60
CA LEU A 298 17.44 -8.27 -14.08
C LEU A 298 16.05 -8.39 -14.70
N LEU A 299 15.34 -7.25 -14.79
CA LEU A 299 14.02 -7.15 -15.42
C LEU A 299 14.05 -7.56 -16.91
N PHE A 300 15.10 -7.21 -17.66
CA PHE A 300 15.32 -7.70 -19.03
C PHE A 300 15.45 -9.23 -19.10
N LEU A 301 16.30 -9.81 -18.24
CA LEU A 301 16.57 -11.26 -18.23
C LEU A 301 15.31 -12.06 -17.92
N ILE A 302 14.59 -11.68 -16.86
CA ILE A 302 13.35 -12.33 -16.42
C ILE A 302 12.26 -12.18 -17.49
N ALA A 303 12.13 -11.01 -18.11
CA ALA A 303 11.12 -10.78 -19.16
C ALA A 303 11.33 -11.67 -20.39
N HIS A 304 12.57 -11.93 -20.80
CA HIS A 304 12.86 -12.81 -21.95
C HIS A 304 12.75 -14.29 -21.56
N ASP A 305 13.31 -14.69 -20.42
CA ASP A 305 13.20 -16.05 -19.90
C ASP A 305 11.74 -16.49 -19.73
N LEU A 306 10.86 -15.63 -19.19
CA LEU A 306 9.42 -15.90 -19.10
C LEU A 306 8.73 -15.93 -20.47
N ALA A 307 9.06 -15.02 -21.39
CA ALA A 307 8.45 -14.98 -22.72
C ALA A 307 8.82 -16.18 -23.60
N ASP A 308 10.03 -16.71 -23.44
CA ASP A 308 10.52 -17.90 -24.16
C ASP A 308 10.06 -19.22 -23.50
N SER A 309 9.91 -19.26 -22.17
CA SER A 309 9.52 -20.48 -21.43
C SER A 309 8.02 -20.68 -21.21
N HIS A 310 7.26 -19.59 -20.96
CA HIS A 310 5.84 -19.63 -20.61
C HIS A 310 5.05 -18.53 -21.35
N PRO A 311 4.99 -18.55 -22.70
CA PRO A 311 4.28 -17.55 -23.50
C PRO A 311 2.76 -17.52 -23.30
N GLU A 312 2.18 -18.57 -22.71
CA GLU A 312 0.76 -18.70 -22.36
C GLU A 312 0.36 -17.95 -21.09
N GLU A 313 1.31 -17.59 -20.22
CA GLU A 313 1.02 -16.92 -18.94
C GLU A 313 0.90 -15.40 -19.08
N PRO A 314 -0.10 -14.73 -18.46
CA PRO A 314 -0.21 -13.27 -18.49
C PRO A 314 0.97 -12.54 -17.82
N CYS A 315 1.60 -13.17 -16.82
CA CYS A 315 2.72 -12.58 -16.08
C CYS A 315 3.98 -12.39 -16.95
N SER A 316 4.20 -13.27 -17.94
CA SER A 316 5.30 -13.15 -18.91
C SER A 316 5.20 -11.85 -19.73
N TRP A 317 3.99 -11.49 -20.16
CA TRP A 317 3.74 -10.27 -20.93
C TRP A 317 3.68 -9.01 -20.06
N LEU A 318 3.34 -9.16 -18.77
CA LEU A 318 3.54 -8.11 -17.76
C LEU A 318 5.04 -7.81 -17.57
N ALA A 319 5.90 -8.82 -17.42
CA ALA A 319 7.34 -8.63 -17.27
C ALA A 319 7.95 -7.88 -18.46
N VAL A 320 7.58 -8.28 -19.68
CA VAL A 320 7.98 -7.58 -20.92
C VAL A 320 7.43 -6.14 -20.95
N GLY A 321 6.18 -5.91 -20.54
CA GLY A 321 5.59 -4.58 -20.44
C GLY A 321 6.33 -3.66 -19.47
N ILE A 322 6.60 -4.13 -18.25
CA ILE A 322 7.33 -3.38 -17.22
C ILE A 322 8.78 -3.13 -17.66
N TYR A 323 9.44 -4.09 -18.33
CA TYR A 323 10.75 -3.86 -18.94
C TYR A 323 10.72 -2.68 -19.92
N TYR A 324 9.86 -2.71 -20.95
CA TYR A 324 9.77 -1.63 -21.93
C TYR A 324 9.39 -0.29 -21.30
N PHE A 325 8.53 -0.28 -20.28
CA PHE A 325 8.18 0.91 -19.51
C PHE A 325 9.39 1.48 -18.76
N SER A 326 10.20 0.63 -18.10
CA SER A 326 11.40 1.03 -17.36
C SER A 326 12.48 1.69 -18.24
N ILE A 327 12.53 1.37 -19.54
CA ILE A 327 13.46 1.97 -20.51
C ILE A 327 12.84 3.14 -21.30
N GLY A 328 11.63 3.60 -20.96
CA GLY A 328 10.95 4.72 -21.60
C GLY A 328 10.34 4.39 -22.97
N LYS A 329 10.22 3.12 -23.34
CA LYS A 329 9.60 2.65 -24.59
C LYS A 329 8.10 2.42 -24.38
N ILE A 330 7.38 3.53 -24.23
CA ILE A 330 5.98 3.54 -23.82
C ILE A 330 5.03 2.85 -24.84
N PRO A 331 5.18 3.02 -26.18
CA PRO A 331 4.34 2.34 -27.15
C PRO A 331 4.53 0.81 -27.17
N GLU A 332 5.77 0.32 -27.06
CA GLU A 332 6.04 -1.12 -26.92
C GLU A 332 5.46 -1.65 -25.60
N ALA A 333 5.66 -0.94 -24.48
CA ALA A 333 5.10 -1.32 -23.18
C ALA A 333 3.56 -1.45 -23.25
N ARG A 334 2.88 -0.46 -23.83
CA ARG A 334 1.42 -0.40 -24.00
C ARG A 334 0.89 -1.64 -24.72
N ARG A 335 1.58 -2.08 -25.78
CA ARG A 335 1.25 -3.30 -26.54
C ARG A 335 1.33 -4.56 -25.69
N TYR A 336 2.33 -4.68 -24.82
CA TYR A 336 2.53 -5.88 -23.99
C TYR A 336 1.62 -5.90 -22.75
N PHE A 337 1.37 -4.77 -22.10
CA PHE A 337 0.34 -4.67 -21.07
C PHE A 337 -1.07 -4.97 -21.62
N SER A 338 -1.39 -4.45 -22.80
CA SER A 338 -2.64 -4.78 -23.51
C SER A 338 -2.73 -6.28 -23.84
N LYS A 339 -1.63 -6.93 -24.24
CA LYS A 339 -1.61 -8.39 -24.43
C LYS A 339 -1.91 -9.14 -23.12
N ALA A 340 -1.27 -8.74 -22.01
CA ALA A 340 -1.49 -9.37 -20.71
C ALA A 340 -2.96 -9.23 -20.23
N SER A 341 -3.58 -8.05 -20.34
CA SER A 341 -4.98 -7.84 -19.94
C SER A 341 -6.01 -8.44 -20.91
N MET A 342 -5.64 -8.74 -22.16
CA MET A 342 -6.45 -9.56 -23.07
C MET A 342 -6.34 -11.07 -22.78
N MET A 343 -5.26 -11.53 -22.15
CA MET A 343 -5.08 -12.95 -21.78
C MET A 343 -5.83 -13.31 -20.50
N ASP A 344 -5.76 -12.45 -19.47
CA ASP A 344 -6.78 -12.45 -18.41
C ASP A 344 -7.26 -11.03 -18.08
N ALA A 345 -8.56 -10.84 -18.24
CA ALA A 345 -9.26 -9.60 -17.91
C ALA A 345 -9.21 -9.27 -16.40
N HIS A 346 -8.97 -10.24 -15.52
CA HIS A 346 -8.90 -10.04 -14.07
C HIS A 346 -7.47 -9.78 -13.58
N PHE A 347 -6.49 -9.66 -14.48
CA PHE A 347 -5.10 -9.44 -14.10
C PHE A 347 -4.83 -7.94 -13.84
N GLY A 348 -5.15 -7.48 -12.63
CA GLY A 348 -5.06 -6.07 -12.20
C GLY A 348 -3.74 -5.35 -12.52
N PRO A 349 -2.55 -5.94 -12.27
CA PRO A 349 -1.27 -5.33 -12.61
C PRO A 349 -1.12 -4.96 -14.09
N ALA A 350 -1.71 -5.74 -15.01
CA ALA A 350 -1.67 -5.44 -16.44
C ALA A 350 -2.55 -4.24 -16.81
N TRP A 351 -3.74 -4.10 -16.21
CA TRP A 351 -4.60 -2.93 -16.41
C TRP A 351 -3.99 -1.65 -15.85
N ILE A 352 -3.37 -1.71 -14.68
CA ILE A 352 -2.66 -0.58 -14.08
C ILE A 352 -1.43 -0.19 -14.92
N GLY A 353 -0.61 -1.15 -15.36
CA GLY A 353 0.50 -0.91 -16.27
C GLY A 353 0.05 -0.30 -17.61
N PHE A 354 -1.02 -0.82 -18.21
CA PHE A 354 -1.62 -0.28 -19.43
C PHE A 354 -2.04 1.19 -19.25
N ALA A 355 -2.74 1.51 -18.16
CA ALA A 355 -3.17 2.87 -17.85
C ALA A 355 -1.99 3.83 -17.56
N HIS A 356 -0.94 3.36 -16.89
CA HIS A 356 0.31 4.12 -16.71
C HIS A 356 0.98 4.48 -18.04
N THR A 357 0.86 3.66 -19.10
CA THR A 357 1.42 4.03 -20.42
C THR A 357 0.70 5.19 -21.09
N PHE A 358 -0.59 5.40 -20.84
CA PHE A 358 -1.30 6.58 -21.33
C PHE A 358 -0.96 7.82 -20.49
N ALA A 359 -0.88 7.66 -19.17
CA ALA A 359 -0.44 8.71 -18.26
C ALA A 359 0.97 9.24 -18.58
N ALA A 360 1.91 8.35 -18.91
CA ALA A 360 3.29 8.71 -19.25
C ALA A 360 3.45 9.42 -20.61
N GLU A 361 2.51 9.24 -21.55
CA GLU A 361 2.48 9.98 -22.83
C GLU A 361 1.61 11.24 -22.78
N GLY A 362 0.88 11.49 -21.68
CA GLY A 362 -0.07 12.60 -21.55
C GLY A 362 -1.43 12.37 -22.23
N GLU A 363 -1.75 11.13 -22.62
CA GLU A 363 -3.04 10.76 -23.21
C GLU A 363 -4.13 10.59 -22.13
N HIS A 364 -4.40 11.66 -21.38
CA HIS A 364 -5.21 11.66 -20.17
C HIS A 364 -6.60 11.01 -20.32
N ASP A 365 -7.32 11.26 -21.43
CA ASP A 365 -8.64 10.65 -21.67
C ASP A 365 -8.57 9.12 -21.79
N GLN A 366 -7.52 8.60 -22.44
CA GLN A 366 -7.29 7.16 -22.58
C GLN A 366 -6.82 6.54 -21.26
N ALA A 367 -6.00 7.27 -20.49
CA ALA A 367 -5.62 6.89 -19.13
C ALA A 367 -6.85 6.78 -18.21
N ILE A 368 -7.73 7.79 -18.20
CA ILE A 368 -8.97 7.81 -17.42
C ILE A 368 -9.90 6.65 -17.83
N SER A 369 -10.01 6.35 -19.14
CA SER A 369 -10.76 5.18 -19.61
C SER A 369 -10.19 3.87 -19.05
N ALA A 370 -8.86 3.67 -19.14
CA ALA A 370 -8.19 2.48 -18.64
C ALA A 370 -8.30 2.32 -17.12
N TYR A 371 -8.02 3.37 -16.32
CA TYR A 371 -8.22 3.32 -14.86
C TYR A 371 -9.69 3.11 -14.49
N SER A 372 -10.65 3.66 -15.24
CA SER A 372 -12.09 3.41 -15.01
C SER A 372 -12.45 1.94 -15.25
N THR A 373 -11.86 1.29 -16.26
CA THR A 373 -12.04 -0.16 -16.44
C THR A 373 -11.40 -0.98 -15.31
N ALA A 374 -10.22 -0.60 -14.83
CA ALA A 374 -9.58 -1.22 -13.67
C ALA A 374 -10.44 -1.05 -12.40
N ALA A 375 -10.91 0.16 -12.11
CA ALA A 375 -11.76 0.47 -10.95
C ALA A 375 -13.07 -0.33 -10.91
N ARG A 376 -13.62 -0.72 -12.07
CA ARG A 376 -14.81 -1.57 -12.19
C ARG A 376 -14.51 -3.06 -11.94
N LEU A 377 -13.31 -3.52 -12.31
CA LEU A 377 -12.87 -4.90 -12.15
C LEU A 377 -12.39 -5.17 -10.71
N PHE A 378 -11.68 -4.21 -10.12
CA PHE A 378 -10.99 -4.31 -8.82
C PHE A 378 -11.62 -3.35 -7.80
N MET A 379 -12.93 -3.52 -7.57
CA MET A 379 -13.79 -2.58 -6.84
C MET A 379 -13.39 -2.28 -5.39
N GLY A 380 -12.60 -3.14 -4.76
CA GLY A 380 -12.16 -3.04 -3.37
C GLY A 380 -10.82 -2.33 -3.17
N THR A 381 -9.96 -2.26 -4.19
CA THR A 381 -8.70 -1.51 -4.10
C THR A 381 -8.93 -0.03 -4.38
N HIS A 382 -8.29 0.83 -3.60
CA HIS A 382 -8.36 2.27 -3.73
C HIS A 382 -7.43 2.81 -4.83
N LEU A 383 -6.39 2.07 -5.23
CA LEU A 383 -5.36 2.54 -6.15
C LEU A 383 -5.90 3.02 -7.52
N PRO A 384 -6.85 2.32 -8.20
CA PRO A 384 -7.46 2.84 -9.43
C PRO A 384 -8.15 4.20 -9.24
N GLN A 385 -8.74 4.44 -8.06
CA GLN A 385 -9.41 5.70 -7.72
C GLN A 385 -8.37 6.80 -7.40
N VAL A 386 -7.24 6.45 -6.77
CA VAL A 386 -6.09 7.37 -6.61
C VAL A 386 -5.59 7.85 -7.97
N PHE A 387 -5.33 6.93 -8.90
CA PHE A 387 -4.83 7.29 -10.23
C PHE A 387 -5.84 8.09 -11.07
N LEU A 388 -7.16 7.82 -10.93
CA LEU A 388 -8.21 8.68 -11.50
C LEU A 388 -8.18 10.09 -10.89
N GLY A 389 -7.94 10.21 -9.58
CA GLY A 389 -7.72 11.48 -8.89
C GLY A 389 -6.53 12.25 -9.46
N MET A 390 -5.37 11.59 -9.59
CA MET A 390 -4.13 12.17 -10.15
C MET A 390 -4.31 12.64 -11.60
N GLN A 391 -4.97 11.85 -12.47
CA GLN A 391 -5.21 12.27 -13.85
C GLN A 391 -6.19 13.45 -13.95
N ASN A 392 -7.19 13.53 -13.06
CA ASN A 392 -8.08 14.70 -13.02
C ASN A 392 -7.39 15.94 -12.41
N HIS A 393 -6.45 15.77 -11.48
CA HIS A 393 -5.57 16.85 -11.02
C HIS A 393 -4.68 17.38 -12.15
N ALA A 394 -4.07 16.50 -12.96
CA ALA A 394 -3.27 16.87 -14.13
C ALA A 394 -4.09 17.63 -15.19
N LEU A 395 -5.36 17.24 -15.41
CA LEU A 395 -6.33 17.97 -16.24
C LEU A 395 -6.88 19.26 -15.59
N ASN A 396 -6.39 19.66 -14.42
CA ASN A 396 -6.87 20.79 -13.61
C ASN A 396 -8.35 20.70 -13.16
N ASN A 397 -8.96 19.51 -13.24
CA ASN A 397 -10.32 19.20 -12.79
C ASN A 397 -10.36 18.96 -11.26
N MET A 398 -9.94 19.97 -10.49
CA MET A 398 -9.70 19.90 -9.04
C MET A 398 -10.90 19.44 -8.17
N THR A 399 -12.13 19.58 -8.67
CA THR A 399 -13.34 19.09 -8.01
C THR A 399 -13.52 17.59 -8.19
N LEU A 400 -13.43 17.10 -9.43
CA LEU A 400 -13.55 15.69 -9.77
C LEU A 400 -12.36 14.86 -9.24
N ALA A 401 -11.17 15.46 -9.20
CA ALA A 401 -10.01 14.90 -8.50
C ALA A 401 -10.30 14.67 -7.00
N GLU A 402 -10.90 15.66 -6.31
CA GLU A 402 -11.30 15.51 -4.90
C GLU A 402 -12.41 14.46 -4.72
N GLU A 403 -13.30 14.27 -5.68
CA GLU A 403 -14.34 13.22 -5.64
C GLU A 403 -13.75 11.81 -5.75
N PHE A 404 -12.84 11.56 -6.71
CA PHE A 404 -12.15 10.27 -6.83
C PHE A 404 -11.21 9.96 -5.64
N LEU A 405 -10.55 10.97 -5.08
CA LEU A 405 -9.74 10.78 -3.87
C LEU A 405 -10.62 10.55 -2.62
N LYS A 406 -11.85 11.06 -2.58
CA LYS A 406 -12.83 10.71 -1.53
C LYS A 406 -13.38 9.29 -1.65
N THR A 407 -13.63 8.78 -2.87
CA THR A 407 -14.02 7.36 -3.04
C THR A 407 -12.87 6.44 -2.65
N ALA A 408 -11.62 6.76 -3.03
CA ALA A 408 -10.42 6.08 -2.56
C ALA A 408 -10.32 6.06 -1.03
N TYR A 409 -10.53 7.20 -0.35
CA TYR A 409 -10.52 7.32 1.11
C TYR A 409 -11.70 6.61 1.81
N GLY A 410 -12.79 6.35 1.08
CA GLY A 410 -13.86 5.45 1.54
C GLY A 410 -13.38 4.00 1.65
N LEU A 411 -12.56 3.54 0.70
CA LEU A 411 -12.04 2.18 0.59
C LEU A 411 -10.83 1.94 1.51
N CYS A 412 -9.82 2.80 1.46
CA CYS A 412 -8.62 2.71 2.32
C CYS A 412 -8.30 4.06 2.95
N LYS A 413 -7.97 4.07 4.25
CA LYS A 413 -7.70 5.29 5.04
C LYS A 413 -6.25 5.36 5.54
N THR A 414 -5.47 4.33 5.25
CA THR A 414 -4.14 4.05 5.80
C THR A 414 -3.06 3.93 4.72
N ASP A 415 -3.35 4.43 3.51
CA ASP A 415 -2.35 4.61 2.46
C ASP A 415 -1.77 6.05 2.50
N PRO A 416 -0.47 6.23 2.76
CA PRO A 416 0.16 7.54 2.71
C PRO A 416 0.16 8.19 1.31
N LEU A 417 0.16 7.40 0.22
CA LEU A 417 0.14 7.94 -1.14
C LEU A 417 -1.17 8.67 -1.43
N LEU A 418 -2.31 8.04 -1.16
CA LEU A 418 -3.63 8.68 -1.20
C LEU A 418 -3.68 9.98 -0.39
N LEU A 419 -3.12 9.99 0.83
CA LEU A 419 -3.09 11.19 1.67
C LEU A 419 -2.18 12.29 1.10
N ASN A 420 -1.08 11.94 0.44
CA ASN A 420 -0.28 12.91 -0.32
C ASN A 420 -1.11 13.53 -1.46
N GLU A 421 -1.78 12.73 -2.29
CA GLU A 421 -2.57 13.25 -3.42
C GLU A 421 -3.75 14.11 -2.96
N MET A 422 -4.40 13.75 -1.84
CA MET A 422 -5.39 14.63 -1.20
C MET A 422 -4.76 15.96 -0.76
N GLY A 423 -3.57 15.92 -0.18
CA GLY A 423 -2.81 17.13 0.18
C GLY A 423 -2.46 17.99 -1.04
N VAL A 424 -2.02 17.40 -2.14
CA VAL A 424 -1.71 18.08 -3.41
C VAL A 424 -2.95 18.78 -3.95
N VAL A 425 -4.09 18.08 -4.08
CA VAL A 425 -5.33 18.71 -4.57
C VAL A 425 -5.76 19.86 -3.65
N LYS A 426 -5.63 19.74 -2.32
CA LYS A 426 -5.92 20.85 -1.39
C LYS A 426 -4.93 22.02 -1.49
N TYR A 427 -3.67 21.76 -1.82
CA TYR A 427 -2.67 22.80 -2.06
C TYR A 427 -3.02 23.62 -3.32
N HIS A 428 -3.48 22.97 -4.39
CA HIS A 428 -3.94 23.63 -5.61
C HIS A 428 -5.31 24.31 -5.48
N GLN A 429 -6.18 23.85 -4.58
CA GLN A 429 -7.43 24.54 -4.21
C GLN A 429 -7.22 25.77 -3.28
N ASP A 430 -6.00 26.28 -3.15
CA ASP A 430 -5.62 27.39 -2.25
C ASP A 430 -5.98 27.16 -0.77
N LYS A 431 -5.97 25.90 -0.32
CA LYS A 431 -6.20 25.49 1.07
C LYS A 431 -4.93 24.90 1.70
N PRO A 432 -3.82 25.66 1.84
CA PRO A 432 -2.56 25.13 2.36
C PRO A 432 -2.65 24.64 3.82
N LYS A 433 -3.66 25.08 4.59
CA LYS A 433 -3.95 24.56 5.93
C LYS A 433 -4.47 23.11 5.90
N GLU A 434 -5.41 22.79 5.00
CA GLU A 434 -5.88 21.42 4.78
C GLU A 434 -4.75 20.58 4.20
N ALA A 435 -4.02 21.11 3.20
CA ALA A 435 -2.89 20.41 2.58
C ALA A 435 -1.82 19.98 3.61
N ALA A 436 -1.37 20.90 4.47
CA ALA A 436 -0.39 20.59 5.50
C ALA A 436 -0.88 19.52 6.51
N GLN A 437 -2.20 19.47 6.79
CA GLN A 437 -2.78 18.41 7.62
C GLN A 437 -2.72 17.05 6.92
N TYR A 438 -3.08 16.99 5.63
CA TYR A 438 -3.01 15.75 4.84
C TYR A 438 -1.56 15.24 4.69
N PHE A 439 -0.59 16.09 4.36
CA PHE A 439 0.82 15.68 4.28
C PHE A 439 1.39 15.24 5.64
N THR A 440 1.03 15.92 6.73
CA THR A 440 1.44 15.50 8.09
C THR A 440 0.83 14.14 8.45
N ALA A 441 -0.41 13.87 8.05
CA ALA A 441 -1.06 12.58 8.27
C ALA A 441 -0.44 11.47 7.42
N ALA A 442 -0.08 11.76 6.15
CA ALA A 442 0.63 10.83 5.27
C ALA A 442 1.96 10.38 5.89
N LEU A 443 2.83 11.34 6.25
CA LEU A 443 4.12 11.05 6.87
C LEU A 443 3.95 10.27 8.18
N LYS A 444 3.00 10.65 9.05
CA LYS A 444 2.75 9.89 10.28
C LYS A 444 2.35 8.44 10.01
N ILE A 445 1.51 8.17 9.01
CA ILE A 445 1.10 6.79 8.71
C ILE A 445 2.26 6.00 8.09
N ALA A 446 3.12 6.64 7.28
CA ALA A 446 4.35 6.01 6.80
C ALA A 446 5.30 5.63 7.96
N ASP A 447 5.47 6.52 8.94
CA ASP A 447 6.25 6.29 10.15
C ASP A 447 5.61 5.18 11.03
N ASP A 448 4.29 5.24 11.26
CA ASP A 448 3.51 4.22 12.01
C ASP A 448 3.55 2.83 11.32
N MET A 449 3.91 2.76 10.03
CA MET A 449 4.01 1.54 9.23
C MET A 449 5.44 0.97 9.11
N ASP A 450 6.47 1.59 9.71
CA ASP A 450 7.89 1.22 9.49
C ASP A 450 8.32 1.29 8.02
N SER A 451 7.93 2.37 7.34
CA SER A 451 8.25 2.58 5.92
C SER A 451 9.65 3.16 5.70
N ASP A 452 10.27 2.90 4.55
CA ASP A 452 11.53 3.55 4.17
C ASP A 452 11.34 5.08 4.06
N PRO A 453 12.05 5.92 4.86
CA PRO A 453 11.88 7.38 4.82
C PRO A 453 12.16 7.99 3.45
N SER A 454 13.08 7.38 2.67
CA SER A 454 13.47 7.86 1.34
C SER A 454 12.38 7.70 0.28
N ALA A 455 11.36 6.87 0.53
CA ALA A 455 10.18 6.79 -0.33
C ALA A 455 9.28 8.04 -0.22
N TRP A 456 9.28 8.72 0.93
CA TRP A 456 8.32 9.78 1.26
C TRP A 456 8.88 11.20 1.15
N LEU A 457 10.06 11.36 0.53
CA LEU A 457 10.69 12.67 0.29
C LEU A 457 9.77 13.64 -0.46
N ALA A 458 9.00 13.16 -1.44
CA ALA A 458 8.03 13.98 -2.16
C ALA A 458 6.93 14.55 -1.24
N ALA A 459 6.37 13.73 -0.34
CA ALA A 459 5.37 14.17 0.63
C ALA A 459 5.95 15.17 1.66
N ARG A 460 7.22 15.00 2.05
CA ARG A 460 7.92 15.93 2.94
C ARG A 460 8.25 17.28 2.25
N THR A 461 8.68 17.25 0.98
CA THR A 461 8.84 18.46 0.14
C THR A 461 7.50 19.19 -0.03
N ASN A 462 6.41 18.47 -0.28
CA ASN A 462 5.06 19.03 -0.36
C ASN A 462 4.62 19.68 0.97
N LEU A 463 4.92 19.06 2.12
CA LEU A 463 4.70 19.67 3.44
C LEU A 463 5.52 20.95 3.64
N GLY A 464 6.80 20.96 3.23
CA GLY A 464 7.64 22.17 3.23
C GLY A 464 7.06 23.31 2.40
N HIS A 465 6.59 23.03 1.17
CA HIS A 465 5.90 24.01 0.33
C HIS A 465 4.58 24.50 0.96
N ALA A 466 3.81 23.61 1.61
CA ALA A 466 2.61 24.00 2.34
C ALA A 466 2.92 24.94 3.52
N PHE A 467 3.96 24.65 4.32
CA PHE A 467 4.41 25.55 5.38
C PHE A 467 4.94 26.89 4.84
N ARG A 468 5.60 26.92 3.67
CA ARG A 468 5.98 28.18 3.01
C ARG A 468 4.76 29.03 2.69
N ARG A 469 3.72 28.47 2.06
CA ARG A 469 2.46 29.19 1.79
C ARG A 469 1.73 29.67 3.06
N LEU A 470 1.97 29.03 4.20
CA LEU A 470 1.46 29.44 5.51
C LEU A 470 2.35 30.47 6.24
N ARG A 471 3.47 30.89 5.64
CA ARG A 471 4.53 31.71 6.28
C ARG A 471 5.09 31.09 7.57
N HIS A 472 5.07 29.76 7.66
CA HIS A 472 5.69 29.00 8.74
C HIS A 472 7.14 28.64 8.37
N PHE A 473 7.91 29.67 8.02
CA PHE A 473 9.23 29.56 7.38
C PHE A 473 10.20 28.63 8.10
N ASN A 474 10.36 28.76 9.42
CA ASN A 474 11.24 27.90 10.22
C ASN A 474 10.84 26.40 10.14
N ARG A 475 9.56 26.09 9.97
CA ARG A 475 9.09 24.70 9.75
C ARG A 475 9.33 24.24 8.32
N ALA A 476 9.11 25.11 7.34
CA ALA A 476 9.39 24.81 5.94
C ALA A 476 10.87 24.50 5.71
N LEU A 477 11.79 25.30 6.26
CA LEU A 477 13.22 25.03 6.24
C LEU A 477 13.56 23.69 6.90
N ALA A 478 13.02 23.40 8.09
CA ALA A 478 13.30 22.15 8.80
C ALA A 478 12.88 20.88 8.04
N GLU A 479 11.73 20.90 7.34
CA GLU A 479 11.32 19.78 6.47
C GLU A 479 12.21 19.65 5.22
N PHE A 480 12.60 20.78 4.59
CA PHE A 480 13.52 20.76 3.45
C PHE A 480 14.93 20.28 3.85
N ASP A 481 15.43 20.70 5.01
CA ASP A 481 16.71 20.21 5.55
C ASP A 481 16.67 18.71 5.85
N GLU A 482 15.52 18.17 6.25
CA GLU A 482 15.35 16.72 6.41
C GLU A 482 15.35 15.98 5.07
N VAL A 483 14.68 16.51 4.03
CA VAL A 483 14.76 15.93 2.68
C VAL A 483 16.20 15.95 2.14
N LEU A 484 16.94 17.03 2.38
CA LEU A 484 18.36 17.12 2.03
C LEU A 484 19.23 16.12 2.83
N ARG A 485 18.99 15.97 4.14
CA ARG A 485 19.67 14.95 4.98
C ARG A 485 19.43 13.53 4.48
N GLN A 486 18.21 13.22 4.05
CA GLN A 486 17.83 11.90 3.50
C GLN A 486 18.28 11.69 2.04
N GLY A 487 19.06 12.62 1.47
CA GLY A 487 19.70 12.46 0.15
C GLY A 487 18.91 13.02 -1.03
N GLY A 488 17.79 13.72 -0.79
CA GLY A 488 16.96 14.36 -1.82
C GLY A 488 17.63 15.58 -2.45
N LYS A 489 18.64 15.35 -3.31
CA LYS A 489 19.40 16.40 -4.01
C LYS A 489 18.65 16.96 -5.22
N ASP A 490 17.57 17.69 -4.97
CA ASP A 490 16.82 18.43 -5.98
C ASP A 490 17.12 19.93 -5.89
N ALA A 491 17.52 20.54 -7.00
CA ALA A 491 17.76 21.98 -7.12
C ALA A 491 16.52 22.80 -6.72
N ALA A 492 15.30 22.31 -6.99
CA ALA A 492 14.06 22.99 -6.62
C ALA A 492 13.90 23.19 -5.10
N ILE A 493 14.49 22.30 -4.28
CA ILE A 493 14.46 22.39 -2.82
C ILE A 493 15.41 23.50 -2.34
N PHE A 494 16.61 23.59 -2.91
CA PHE A 494 17.53 24.70 -2.64
C PHE A 494 16.93 26.03 -3.08
N SER A 495 16.34 26.12 -4.29
CA SER A 495 15.61 27.30 -4.78
C SER A 495 14.45 27.68 -3.84
N ALA A 496 13.71 26.70 -3.30
CA ALA A 496 12.64 26.94 -2.32
C ALA A 496 13.15 27.41 -0.95
N LYS A 497 14.31 26.91 -0.48
CA LYS A 497 14.99 27.40 0.73
C LYS A 497 15.50 28.83 0.55
N GLY A 498 16.15 29.13 -0.58
CA GLY A 498 16.62 30.48 -0.92
C GLY A 498 15.49 31.50 -0.93
N LEU A 499 14.36 31.18 -1.58
CA LEU A 499 13.15 32.00 -1.56
C LEU A 499 12.61 32.24 -0.14
N ILE A 500 12.66 31.24 0.75
CA ILE A 500 12.27 31.42 2.17
C ILE A 500 13.22 32.38 2.89
N LEU A 501 14.54 32.25 2.69
CA LEU A 501 15.52 33.11 3.34
C LEU A 501 15.37 34.58 2.88
N MET A 502 15.03 34.81 1.61
CA MET A 502 14.60 36.13 1.12
C MET A 502 13.29 36.60 1.78
N GLU A 503 12.25 35.76 1.86
CA GLU A 503 11.00 36.06 2.59
C GLU A 503 11.23 36.29 4.11
N GLN A 504 12.39 35.88 4.66
CA GLN A 504 12.85 36.14 6.03
C GLN A 504 13.83 37.33 6.17
N ASN A 505 14.10 38.08 5.08
CA ASN A 505 15.05 39.19 5.06
C ASN A 505 16.50 38.76 5.41
N LYS A 506 16.94 37.61 4.90
CA LYS A 506 18.29 37.05 5.01
C LYS A 506 18.90 36.79 3.61
N PRO A 507 19.19 37.85 2.81
CA PRO A 507 19.64 37.65 1.44
C PRO A 507 21.03 37.00 1.34
N GLU A 508 21.95 37.27 2.28
CA GLU A 508 23.27 36.60 2.36
C GLU A 508 23.15 35.07 2.44
N GLU A 509 22.31 34.56 3.35
CA GLU A 509 22.05 33.12 3.50
C GLU A 509 21.32 32.57 2.26
N ALA A 510 20.46 33.37 1.61
CA ALA A 510 19.82 32.97 0.36
C ALA A 510 20.83 32.80 -0.78
N VAL A 511 21.80 33.72 -0.93
CA VAL A 511 22.85 33.67 -1.96
C VAL A 511 23.65 32.37 -1.88
N THR A 512 24.06 31.94 -0.68
CA THR A 512 24.83 30.69 -0.53
C THR A 512 24.01 29.46 -0.94
N VAL A 513 22.77 29.37 -0.49
CA VAL A 513 21.84 28.26 -0.81
C VAL A 513 21.44 28.26 -2.30
N LEU A 514 21.36 29.42 -2.96
CA LEU A 514 21.08 29.53 -4.39
C LEU A 514 22.31 29.17 -5.26
N HIS A 515 23.53 29.39 -4.76
CA HIS A 515 24.72 28.80 -5.36
C HIS A 515 24.75 27.26 -5.22
N GLU A 516 24.26 26.69 -4.11
CA GLU A 516 24.07 25.23 -3.99
C GLU A 516 23.03 24.71 -5.00
N ALA A 517 21.92 25.44 -5.22
CA ALA A 517 20.92 25.10 -6.24
C ALA A 517 21.54 25.00 -7.65
N LEU A 518 22.32 26.02 -8.04
CA LEU A 518 23.01 26.08 -9.33
C LEU A 518 24.17 25.08 -9.44
N ALA A 519 24.77 24.65 -8.33
CA ALA A 519 25.75 23.55 -8.32
C ALA A 519 25.10 22.18 -8.59
N VAL A 520 23.82 22.00 -8.24
CA VAL A 520 23.04 20.80 -8.59
C VAL A 520 22.49 20.89 -10.01
N ASN A 521 21.93 22.04 -10.42
CA ASN A 521 21.46 22.28 -11.78
C ASN A 521 21.91 23.66 -12.32
N PRO A 522 23.02 23.71 -13.08
CA PRO A 522 23.53 24.96 -13.68
C PRO A 522 22.64 25.60 -14.75
N GLN A 523 21.45 25.05 -15.03
CA GLN A 523 20.49 25.56 -16.01
C GLN A 523 19.12 25.90 -15.39
N ASP A 524 19.00 25.92 -14.05
CA ASP A 524 17.78 26.41 -13.39
C ASP A 524 17.66 27.94 -13.53
N SER A 525 16.74 28.39 -14.39
CA SER A 525 16.44 29.81 -14.57
C SER A 525 15.81 30.42 -13.32
N ILE A 526 15.05 29.65 -12.53
CA ILE A 526 14.39 30.14 -11.31
C ILE A 526 15.45 30.37 -10.23
N ALA A 527 16.40 29.45 -10.03
CA ALA A 527 17.56 29.67 -9.17
C ALA A 527 18.37 30.91 -9.60
N THR A 528 18.56 31.10 -10.91
CA THR A 528 19.31 32.24 -11.47
C THR A 528 18.59 33.58 -11.22
N GLU A 529 17.28 33.65 -11.45
CA GLU A 529 16.47 34.84 -11.20
C GLU A 529 16.41 35.18 -9.70
N LEU A 530 16.23 34.18 -8.83
CA LEU A 530 16.26 34.35 -7.39
C LEU A 530 17.64 34.80 -6.89
N LEU A 531 18.74 34.27 -7.44
CA LEU A 531 20.10 34.65 -7.06
C LEU A 531 20.39 36.11 -7.42
N ASN A 532 20.04 36.55 -8.64
CA ASN A 532 20.21 37.95 -9.03
C ASN A 532 19.44 38.88 -8.10
N LYS A 533 18.18 38.55 -7.77
CA LYS A 533 17.35 39.32 -6.85
C LYS A 533 17.89 39.31 -5.40
N ALA A 534 18.49 38.20 -4.94
CA ALA A 534 19.13 38.12 -3.63
C ALA A 534 20.39 39.00 -3.56
N LEU A 535 21.21 39.00 -4.62
CA LEU A 535 22.37 39.89 -4.72
C LEU A 535 21.98 41.38 -4.74
N GLU A 536 20.92 41.74 -5.47
CA GLU A 536 20.34 43.09 -5.43
C GLU A 536 19.86 43.47 -4.01
N GLU A 537 19.21 42.56 -3.29
CA GLU A 537 18.75 42.79 -1.91
C GLU A 537 19.92 42.89 -0.91
N THR A 538 21.00 42.11 -1.06
CA THR A 538 22.22 42.27 -0.25
C THR A 538 22.88 43.63 -0.48
N ILE A 539 23.11 44.03 -1.74
CA ILE A 539 23.76 45.33 -2.06
C ILE A 539 22.95 46.52 -1.51
N LEU A 540 21.62 46.42 -1.48
CA LEU A 540 20.75 47.43 -0.88
C LEU A 540 20.80 47.43 0.66
N GLN A 541 21.03 46.29 1.30
CA GLN A 541 21.23 46.22 2.76
C GLN A 541 22.61 46.77 3.17
N ASP A 542 23.67 46.41 2.45
CA ASP A 542 25.03 46.92 2.69
C ASP A 542 25.07 48.45 2.57
N GLY A 543 24.57 49.01 1.46
CA GLY A 543 24.55 50.46 1.23
C GLY A 543 23.64 51.22 2.21
N ALA A 544 22.60 50.59 2.75
CA ALA A 544 21.79 51.18 3.82
C ALA A 544 22.53 51.17 5.16
N ALA A 545 23.24 50.09 5.49
CA ALA A 545 24.03 49.97 6.71
C ALA A 545 25.22 50.95 6.72
N GLU A 546 25.90 51.15 5.59
CA GLU A 546 26.93 52.20 5.44
C GLU A 546 26.33 53.60 5.68
N SER A 547 25.17 53.91 5.10
CA SER A 547 24.50 55.21 5.29
C SER A 547 24.07 55.44 6.74
N GLU A 548 23.48 54.45 7.42
CA GLU A 548 23.11 54.58 8.84
C GLU A 548 24.34 54.70 9.75
N ALA A 549 25.46 54.06 9.39
CA ALA A 549 26.72 54.21 10.12
C ALA A 549 27.33 55.61 9.95
N GLU A 550 27.33 56.18 8.74
CA GLU A 550 27.79 57.57 8.51
C GLU A 550 26.92 58.59 9.26
N ASP A 551 25.59 58.47 9.21
CA ASP A 551 24.66 59.33 9.95
C ASP A 551 24.85 59.22 11.48
N LEU A 552 25.13 58.01 12.00
CA LEU A 552 25.40 57.81 13.42
C LEU A 552 26.73 58.44 13.86
N ILE A 553 27.77 58.33 13.03
CA ILE A 553 29.08 58.97 13.27
C ILE A 553 28.96 60.51 13.22
N GLU A 554 28.20 61.05 12.28
CA GLU A 554 27.86 62.48 12.19
C GLU A 554 27.09 62.95 13.45
N PHE A 555 26.13 62.14 13.92
CA PHE A 555 25.36 62.43 15.13
C PHE A 555 26.23 62.38 16.40
N GLU A 556 27.11 61.39 16.56
CA GLU A 556 28.06 61.34 17.68
C GLU A 556 29.05 62.50 17.65
N ARG A 557 29.54 62.88 16.46
CA ARG A 557 30.41 64.06 16.25
C ARG A 557 29.71 65.35 16.70
N MET A 558 28.45 65.53 16.33
CA MET A 558 27.60 66.64 16.76
C MET A 558 27.38 66.65 18.29
N LEU A 559 27.13 65.48 18.89
CA LEU A 559 26.98 65.32 20.35
C LEU A 559 28.29 65.61 21.10
N GLY A 560 29.43 65.21 20.53
CA GLY A 560 30.76 65.53 21.05
C GLY A 560 31.06 67.03 21.03
N GLN A 561 30.72 67.71 19.92
CA GLN A 561 30.84 69.18 19.82
C GLN A 561 29.93 69.89 20.83
N GLN A 562 28.66 69.49 20.98
CA GLN A 562 27.75 70.08 21.97
C GLN A 562 28.24 69.86 23.42
N LYS A 563 28.79 68.67 23.73
CA LYS A 563 29.44 68.40 25.03
C LYS A 563 30.66 69.29 25.25
N HIS A 564 31.48 69.51 24.23
CA HIS A 564 32.64 70.41 24.29
C HIS A 564 32.22 71.87 24.53
N ASP A 565 31.27 72.38 23.75
CA ASP A 565 30.72 73.73 23.91
C ASP A 565 30.09 73.96 25.29
N ALA A 566 29.39 72.95 25.82
CA ALA A 566 28.86 72.99 27.19
C ALA A 566 29.99 73.06 28.23
N ALA A 567 31.03 72.24 28.09
CA ALA A 567 32.20 72.26 28.97
C ALA A 567 32.97 73.60 28.91
N VAL A 568 33.11 74.19 27.72
CA VAL A 568 33.73 75.51 27.51
C VAL A 568 32.88 76.60 28.16
N LYS A 569 31.54 76.57 28.01
CA LYS A 569 30.63 77.51 28.70
C LYS A 569 30.69 77.39 30.23
N VAL A 570 30.84 76.17 30.76
CA VAL A 570 30.98 75.93 32.21
C VAL A 570 32.34 76.41 32.75
N ASN A 571 33.44 76.14 32.04
CA ASN A 571 34.78 76.52 32.48
C ASN A 571 35.11 78.01 32.23
N GLY A 572 34.52 78.65 31.22
CA GLY A 572 34.70 80.08 30.93
C GLY A 572 34.23 81.02 32.05
N GLY A 573 33.40 80.53 32.98
CA GLY A 573 32.81 81.33 34.07
C GLY A 573 33.64 81.47 35.35
N ARG A 574 34.87 80.92 35.45
CA ARG A 574 35.63 80.93 36.72
C ARG A 574 37.11 81.35 36.61
N ARG A 575 37.36 82.64 36.84
CA ARG A 575 38.66 83.17 37.30
C ARG A 575 38.47 84.07 38.53
N THR A 576 38.93 83.61 39.71
CA THR A 576 39.14 84.40 40.96
C THR A 576 37.88 85.07 41.56
N VAL A 577 37.61 85.18 42.86
CA VAL A 577 38.41 85.16 44.11
C VAL A 577 37.54 84.50 45.22
N GLY A 578 38.13 84.04 46.33
CA GLY A 578 37.42 83.93 47.62
C GLY A 578 37.59 82.61 48.37
N ARG A 579 38.11 82.66 49.61
CA ARG A 579 38.39 81.51 50.49
C ARG A 579 37.89 81.80 51.90
N MET A 580 36.97 80.97 52.42
CA MET A 580 36.62 80.70 53.84
C MET A 580 35.25 80.00 53.86
N GLU A 581 34.77 79.28 54.88
CA GLU A 581 35.32 78.34 55.87
C GLU A 581 34.10 77.81 56.66
N LYS A 582 33.98 76.48 56.82
CA LYS A 582 33.32 75.72 57.92
C LYS A 582 32.03 76.27 58.59
N GLY A 583 30.91 75.57 58.40
CA GLY A 583 29.71 75.62 59.27
C GLY A 583 29.11 74.23 59.52
N LYS A 584 28.95 73.79 60.78
CA LYS A 584 28.64 72.40 61.18
C LYS A 584 27.15 72.16 61.53
N GLY A 585 26.61 70.97 61.23
CA GLY A 585 25.42 70.36 61.90
C GLY A 585 24.60 69.46 60.95
N ARG A 586 24.51 68.12 61.11
CA ARG A 586 23.73 67.31 62.09
C ARG A 586 22.22 67.64 62.08
N VAL A 587 21.25 66.73 61.98
CA VAL A 587 21.18 65.23 62.09
C VAL A 587 19.83 64.77 61.45
N ARG A 588 19.63 63.59 60.82
CA ARG A 588 19.31 62.26 61.44
C ARG A 588 19.16 61.11 60.40
N ARG A 589 19.17 59.86 60.92
CA ARG A 589 18.97 58.49 60.33
C ARG A 589 17.96 58.37 59.15
N SER A 590 18.02 57.37 58.25
CA SER A 590 18.41 55.93 58.35
C SER A 590 19.00 55.39 57.02
N ARG A 591 20.07 54.56 56.93
CA ARG A 591 20.11 53.06 56.97
C ARG A 591 19.04 52.40 56.06
N ARG A 592 19.31 51.43 55.16
CA ARG A 592 20.37 50.40 54.90
C ARG A 592 20.07 49.76 53.51
N MET A 593 20.87 49.18 52.58
CA MET A 593 22.27 48.87 52.11
C MET A 593 22.12 48.34 50.63
N THR A 594 23.04 48.05 49.68
CA THR A 594 24.52 48.07 49.35
C THR A 594 24.59 48.02 47.76
N VAL A 595 25.65 48.17 46.94
CA VAL A 595 27.11 47.75 46.91
C VAL A 595 27.25 46.23 46.65
N LEU A 596 28.10 45.65 45.77
CA LEU A 596 29.36 46.01 45.05
C LEU A 596 29.17 46.04 43.48
N GLU A 597 30.06 46.50 42.57
CA GLU A 597 31.56 46.63 42.51
C GLU A 597 32.27 45.24 42.26
N ASP A 598 33.35 45.03 41.49
CA ASP A 598 34.43 45.82 40.82
C ASP A 598 34.70 45.24 39.38
N GLU A 599 35.17 45.94 38.33
CA GLU A 599 36.52 46.47 37.95
C GLU A 599 37.60 45.46 37.44
N ASN A 600 38.54 45.97 36.62
CA ASN A 600 39.59 45.27 35.83
C ASN A 600 40.82 44.84 36.69
N ASP A 601 41.94 44.21 36.25
CA ASP A 601 42.75 44.38 35.02
C ASP A 601 43.86 43.31 34.85
N SER A 602 44.39 43.12 33.63
CA SER A 602 45.77 42.61 33.29
C SER A 602 46.18 41.15 33.71
N GLU A 603 47.18 40.44 33.13
CA GLU A 603 48.01 40.58 31.91
C GLU A 603 48.71 39.25 31.49
N GLU A 604 49.28 39.23 30.27
CA GLU A 604 50.45 38.43 29.77
C GLU A 604 50.49 36.86 29.62
N LYS A 605 50.76 36.45 28.36
CA LYS A 605 51.83 35.53 27.84
C LYS A 605 51.71 33.98 27.68
N GLU A 606 51.90 33.61 26.40
CA GLU A 606 52.83 32.60 25.82
C GLU A 606 52.75 31.07 26.11
N GLY A 607 52.53 30.30 25.03
CA GLY A 607 53.00 28.92 24.81
C GLY A 607 52.10 27.77 25.32
N SER A 608 52.34 26.49 24.98
CA SER A 608 53.04 25.87 23.83
C SER A 608 52.92 24.33 23.89
N MET A 609 52.63 23.67 22.77
CA MET A 609 52.94 22.24 22.45
C MET A 609 52.19 21.07 23.14
N MET A 610 52.32 19.89 22.51
CA MET A 610 51.91 18.51 22.90
C MET A 610 50.39 18.24 22.94
N GLU A 611 49.81 17.29 22.18
CA GLU A 611 50.31 16.23 21.27
C GLU A 611 51.13 15.09 21.93
N MET A 612 50.46 13.95 22.17
CA MET A 612 50.90 12.52 22.20
C MET A 612 49.63 11.69 22.56
N THR A 613 49.04 10.84 21.71
CA THR A 613 49.42 9.52 21.15
C THR A 613 49.32 8.32 22.13
N ASP A 614 48.41 7.41 21.76
CA ASP A 614 48.47 5.93 21.79
C ASP A 614 48.74 5.14 23.09
N ASP A 615 47.78 4.30 23.50
CA ASP A 615 47.89 2.81 23.50
C ASP A 615 46.83 2.12 24.42
N GLU A 616 45.86 1.39 23.82
CA GLU A 616 45.38 0.02 24.20
C GLU A 616 44.29 -0.50 23.22
#